data_AF-A0A6A6DIL3-F1
#
_entry.id   AF-A0A6A6DIL3-F1
#
_cell.length_a   1.000
_cell.length_b   1.000
_cell.length_c   1.000
_cell.angle_alpha   90.00
_cell.angle_beta   90.00
_cell.angle_gamma   90.00
#
_symmetry.space_group_name_H-M   'P 1'
#
loop_
_entity.id
_entity.type
_entity.pdbx_description
1 polymer ?
#
loop_
_entity_poly.entity_id
_entity_poly.type
_entity_poly.pdbx_seq_one_letter_code
_entity_poly.pdbx_strand_id
1 'polypeptide(L)'
;KAAKLEFYNNKEDKIKRPPYPLKPHRHLTTKTEEEYHRRVQEWEAGKPYNVEIKVKGNAMTQQYYVDRLLPIYCQAIKSMREIDDKPWLSQEDGDPSHSIRKRGLAQEYKEAYGIQNPAHPTQSPDLNPIEGIWAIIKQRLRRRIFDSEEELREALQEEWDKITM
;
A
#
# COMPACT_ATOMS: atom_id res chain seq x y z
N LYS A 1 -12.69 -4.28 12.29
CA LYS A 1 -12.59 -4.93 10.95
C LYS A 1 -12.56 -3.85 9.88
N ALA A 2 -11.82 -4.03 8.78
CA ALA A 2 -11.85 -3.11 7.66
C ALA A 2 -13.22 -3.13 6.98
N ALA A 3 -13.77 -1.95 6.65
CA ALA A 3 -15.08 -1.84 6.00
C ALA A 3 -15.06 -2.23 4.51
N LYS A 4 -13.89 -2.14 3.87
CA LYS A 4 -13.67 -2.51 2.48
C LYS A 4 -12.26 -3.07 2.32
N LEU A 5 -12.14 -4.22 1.65
CA LEU A 5 -10.87 -4.82 1.28
C LEU A 5 -10.26 -4.08 0.09
N GLU A 6 -8.98 -3.77 0.20
CA GLU A 6 -8.15 -3.32 -0.91
C GLU A 6 -7.26 -4.46 -1.38
N PHE A 7 -7.00 -4.51 -2.69
CA PHE A 7 -6.22 -5.58 -3.32
C PHE A 7 -4.97 -5.01 -3.96
N TYR A 8 -3.85 -5.69 -3.76
CA TYR A 8 -2.59 -5.38 -4.44
C TYR A 8 -2.74 -5.55 -5.96
N ASN A 9 -2.07 -4.70 -6.75
CA ASN A 9 -2.16 -4.66 -8.21
C ASN A 9 -3.52 -4.19 -8.77
N ASN A 10 -4.23 -3.34 -8.02
CA ASN A 10 -5.39 -2.63 -8.55
C ASN A 10 -5.01 -1.80 -9.78
N LYS A 11 -5.99 -1.48 -10.65
CA LYS A 11 -5.75 -0.69 -11.87
C LYS A 11 -5.02 0.64 -11.57
N GLU A 12 -5.29 1.24 -10.42
CA GLU A 12 -4.67 2.48 -9.97
C GLU A 12 -3.17 2.34 -9.64
N ASP A 13 -2.74 1.18 -9.12
CA ASP A 13 -1.33 0.91 -8.81
C ASP A 13 -0.47 0.75 -10.08
N LYS A 14 -1.12 0.59 -11.24
CA LYS A 14 -0.47 0.50 -12.56
C LYS A 14 -0.23 1.86 -13.19
N ILE A 15 -0.63 2.96 -12.55
CA ILE A 15 -0.52 4.31 -13.12
C ILE A 15 0.57 5.09 -12.39
N LYS A 16 1.70 5.35 -13.06
CA LYS A 16 2.72 6.27 -12.52
C LYS A 16 2.50 7.66 -13.07
N ARG A 17 2.41 8.62 -12.16
CA ARG A 17 2.34 10.05 -12.48
C ARG A 17 3.78 10.60 -12.47
N PRO A 18 4.39 10.87 -13.62
CA PRO A 18 5.70 11.51 -13.64
C PRO A 18 5.64 12.87 -12.93
N PRO A 19 6.73 13.30 -12.26
CA PRO A 19 6.76 14.59 -11.60
C PRO A 19 6.54 15.69 -12.63
N TYR A 20 5.69 16.66 -12.30
CA TYR A 20 5.47 17.82 -13.15
C TYR A 20 6.73 18.70 -13.19
N PRO A 21 7.05 19.30 -14.35
CA PRO A 21 8.05 20.36 -14.39
C PRO A 21 7.62 21.51 -13.47
N LEU A 22 8.58 22.25 -12.92
CA LEU A 22 8.28 23.41 -12.07
C LEU A 22 7.45 24.44 -12.85
N LYS A 23 6.38 24.93 -12.22
CA LYS A 23 5.53 25.96 -12.83
C LYS A 23 6.35 27.22 -13.11
N PRO A 24 6.22 27.84 -14.30
CA PRO A 24 6.90 29.08 -14.62
C PRO A 24 6.60 30.16 -13.57
N HIS A 25 7.65 30.83 -13.09
CA HIS A 25 7.49 31.97 -12.19
C HIS A 25 7.23 33.27 -12.97
N ARG A 26 6.43 34.18 -12.39
CA ARG A 26 6.20 35.52 -12.95
C ARG A 26 7.40 36.42 -12.65
N HIS A 27 7.97 37.04 -13.68
CA HIS A 27 8.99 38.07 -13.52
C HIS A 27 8.37 39.43 -13.83
N LEU A 28 8.04 40.17 -12.78
CA LEU A 28 7.31 41.44 -12.87
C LEU A 28 8.11 42.57 -13.54
N THR A 29 9.44 42.45 -13.59
CA THR A 29 10.35 43.50 -14.06
C THR A 29 10.83 43.35 -15.50
N THR A 30 10.77 42.14 -16.07
CA THR A 30 11.43 41.83 -17.36
C THR A 30 10.54 41.18 -18.40
N LYS A 31 9.29 40.82 -18.06
CA LYS A 31 8.38 40.13 -18.99
C LYS A 31 6.96 40.67 -18.90
N THR A 32 6.28 40.71 -20.03
CA THR A 32 4.88 41.14 -20.11
C THR A 32 3.95 40.07 -19.53
N GLU A 33 2.73 40.49 -19.17
CA GLU A 33 1.72 39.57 -18.64
C GLU A 33 1.33 38.50 -19.66
N GLU A 34 1.28 38.85 -20.95
CA GLU A 34 0.99 37.93 -22.05
C GLU A 34 2.08 36.86 -22.20
N GLU A 35 3.36 37.23 -22.09
CA GLU A 35 4.47 36.27 -22.13
C GLU A 35 4.44 35.29 -20.96
N TYR A 36 4.02 35.75 -19.78
CA TYR A 36 3.81 34.86 -18.64
C TYR A 36 2.67 33.87 -18.91
N HIS A 37 1.51 34.35 -19.41
CA HIS A 37 0.39 33.48 -19.74
C HIS A 37 0.74 32.45 -20.81
N ARG A 38 1.50 32.84 -21.86
CA ARG A 38 1.97 31.91 -22.89
C ARG A 38 2.84 30.80 -22.30
N ARG A 39 3.80 31.14 -21.43
CA ARG A 39 4.65 30.15 -20.75
C ARG A 39 3.86 29.22 -19.85
N VAL A 40 2.83 29.72 -19.17
CA VAL A 40 1.93 28.90 -18.36
C VAL A 40 1.13 27.94 -19.24
N GLN A 41 0.63 28.39 -20.39
CA GLN A 41 -0.08 27.53 -21.35
C GLN A 41 0.83 26.45 -21.95
N GLU A 42 2.05 26.81 -22.35
CA GLU A 42 3.06 25.86 -22.81
C GLU A 42 3.42 24.84 -21.71
N TRP A 43 3.53 25.29 -20.46
CA TRP A 43 3.78 24.42 -19.32
C TRP A 43 2.60 23.47 -19.04
N GLU A 44 1.36 23.96 -19.09
CA GLU A 44 0.15 23.13 -18.97
C GLU A 44 0.08 22.08 -20.08
N ALA A 45 0.35 22.47 -21.32
CA ALA A 45 0.34 21.57 -22.47
C ALA A 45 1.51 20.56 -22.46
N GLY A 46 2.64 20.93 -21.85
CA GLY A 46 3.83 20.10 -21.72
C GLY A 46 3.85 19.17 -20.51
N LYS A 47 2.76 19.10 -19.72
CA LYS A 47 2.68 18.18 -18.60
C LYS A 47 2.78 16.74 -19.08
N PRO A 48 3.69 15.93 -18.51
CA PRO A 48 3.85 14.55 -18.94
C PRO A 48 2.59 13.73 -18.66
N TYR A 49 2.20 12.89 -19.62
CA TYR A 49 1.08 11.98 -19.46
C TYR A 49 1.37 10.90 -18.41
N ASN A 50 0.32 10.38 -17.80
CA ASN A 50 0.41 9.22 -16.93
C ASN A 50 0.92 8.02 -17.73
N VAL A 51 1.87 7.28 -17.15
CA VAL A 51 2.45 6.10 -17.79
C VAL A 51 1.87 4.86 -17.13
N GLU A 52 1.29 3.97 -17.93
CA GLU A 52 0.89 2.64 -17.49
C GLU A 52 2.13 1.75 -17.30
N ILE A 53 2.33 1.27 -16.08
CA ILE A 53 3.39 0.35 -15.72
C ILE A 53 2.82 -1.07 -15.70
N LYS A 54 3.42 -1.96 -16.47
CA LYS A 54 3.21 -3.41 -16.31
C LYS A 54 3.99 -3.88 -15.09
N VAL A 55 3.30 -4.13 -13.98
CA VAL A 55 3.92 -4.75 -12.81
C VAL A 55 4.41 -6.14 -13.20
N LYS A 56 5.72 -6.38 -13.09
CA LYS A 56 6.34 -7.65 -13.48
C LYS A 56 6.26 -8.63 -12.30
N GLY A 57 5.33 -9.58 -12.40
CA GLY A 57 5.13 -10.64 -11.40
C GLY A 57 4.18 -10.25 -10.27
N ASN A 58 3.93 -11.21 -9.38
CA ASN A 58 2.97 -11.06 -8.27
C ASN A 58 3.61 -10.62 -6.95
N ALA A 59 4.94 -10.50 -6.91
CA ALA A 59 5.65 -10.10 -5.70
C ALA A 59 5.47 -8.60 -5.44
N MET A 60 5.21 -8.26 -4.18
CA MET A 60 5.16 -6.87 -3.71
C MET A 60 6.57 -6.29 -3.64
N THR A 61 6.74 -5.03 -4.07
CA THR A 61 8.01 -4.33 -3.90
C THR A 61 8.11 -3.73 -2.50
N GLN A 62 9.33 -3.63 -1.96
CA GLN A 62 9.57 -2.95 -0.68
C GLN A 62 9.07 -1.48 -0.72
N GLN A 63 9.24 -0.78 -1.83
CA GLN A 63 8.76 0.60 -1.99
C GLN A 63 7.24 0.68 -1.84
N TYR A 64 6.49 -0.21 -2.50
CA TYR A 64 5.03 -0.25 -2.38
C TYR A 64 4.59 -0.51 -0.94
N TYR A 65 5.23 -1.48 -0.29
CA TYR A 65 4.96 -1.80 1.11
C TYR A 65 5.17 -0.60 2.03
N VAL A 66 6.27 0.14 1.86
CA VAL A 66 6.59 1.37 2.62
C VAL A 66 5.64 2.52 2.33
N ASP A 67 5.28 2.74 1.07
CA ASP A 67 4.49 3.90 0.67
C ASP A 67 2.98 3.72 0.93
N ARG A 68 2.48 2.48 0.82
CA ARG A 68 1.03 2.19 0.86
C ARG A 68 0.58 1.45 2.11
N LEU A 69 1.33 0.45 2.58
CA LEU A 69 0.86 -0.44 3.65
C LEU A 69 1.36 -0.04 5.03
N LEU A 70 2.66 0.24 5.16
CA LEU A 70 3.27 0.64 6.44
C LEU A 70 2.58 1.83 7.12
N PRO A 71 2.17 2.90 6.41
CA PRO A 71 1.50 4.03 7.04
C PRO A 71 0.18 3.63 7.71
N ILE A 72 -0.57 2.71 7.08
CA ILE A 72 -1.84 2.19 7.61
C ILE A 72 -1.58 1.41 8.90
N TYR A 73 -0.58 0.53 8.90
CA TYR A 73 -0.22 -0.25 10.09
C TYR A 73 0.29 0.62 11.24
N CYS A 74 1.12 1.62 10.93
CA CYS A 74 1.63 2.55 11.92
C CYS A 74 0.50 3.37 12.54
N GLN A 75 -0.45 3.84 11.73
CA GLN A 75 -1.62 4.55 12.22
C GLN A 75 -2.49 3.65 13.11
N ALA A 76 -2.76 2.41 12.69
CA ALA A 76 -3.55 1.48 13.48
C ALA A 76 -2.90 1.19 14.85
N ILE A 77 -1.60 0.92 14.87
CA ILE A 77 -0.85 0.67 16.12
C ILE A 77 -0.87 1.92 17.02
N LYS A 78 -0.69 3.11 16.44
CA LYS A 78 -0.78 4.36 17.19
C LYS A 78 -2.16 4.54 17.82
N SER A 79 -3.24 4.33 17.07
CA SER A 79 -4.61 4.40 17.61
C SER A 79 -4.86 3.36 18.71
N MET A 80 -4.27 2.17 18.62
CA MET A 80 -4.41 1.17 19.68
C MET A 80 -3.65 1.56 20.96
N ARG A 81 -2.47 2.18 20.83
CA ARG A 81 -1.70 2.73 21.96
C ARG A 81 -2.40 3.91 22.65
N GLU A 82 -3.32 4.59 21.97
CA GLU A 82 -4.18 5.62 22.57
C GLU A 82 -5.32 5.01 23.41
N ILE A 83 -5.68 3.75 23.17
CA ILE A 83 -6.77 3.05 23.88
C ILE A 83 -6.24 2.39 25.16
N ASP A 84 -5.11 1.69 25.08
CA ASP A 84 -4.45 1.08 26.24
C ASP A 84 -2.91 1.12 26.15
N ASP A 85 -2.27 1.01 27.30
CA ASP A 85 -0.80 1.03 27.43
C ASP A 85 -0.17 -0.35 27.19
N LYS A 86 -0.80 -1.20 26.36
CA LYS A 86 -0.26 -2.52 26.05
C LYS A 86 0.85 -2.42 25.00
N PRO A 87 1.80 -3.38 25.00
CA PRO A 87 2.77 -3.50 23.93
C PRO A 87 2.08 -3.99 22.66
N TRP A 88 1.65 -3.06 21.82
CA TRP A 88 1.15 -3.36 20.47
C TRP A 88 2.32 -3.71 19.55
N LEU A 89 2.42 -5.00 19.22
CA LEU A 89 3.43 -5.59 18.34
C LEU A 89 2.84 -5.87 16.96
N SER A 90 3.63 -5.68 15.92
CA SER A 90 3.28 -6.02 14.53
C SER A 90 3.88 -7.37 14.17
N GLN A 91 3.06 -8.36 13.80
CA GLN A 91 3.57 -9.66 13.32
C GLN A 91 3.57 -9.67 11.79
N GLU A 92 4.68 -10.11 11.21
CA GLU A 92 4.87 -10.23 9.76
C GLU A 92 5.71 -11.48 9.45
N ASP A 93 5.63 -11.95 8.22
CA ASP A 93 6.37 -13.12 7.75
C ASP A 93 7.76 -12.76 7.18
N GLY A 94 8.40 -13.79 6.62
CA GLY A 94 9.74 -13.73 6.04
C GLY A 94 9.85 -13.08 4.65
N ASP A 95 8.87 -12.29 4.18
CA ASP A 95 8.91 -11.75 2.82
C ASP A 95 10.03 -10.69 2.63
N PRO A 96 10.78 -10.73 1.51
CA PRO A 96 11.83 -9.75 1.22
C PRO A 96 11.39 -8.28 1.26
N SER A 97 10.11 -7.98 0.99
CA SER A 97 9.56 -6.63 1.06
C SER A 97 9.54 -6.06 2.49
N HIS A 98 9.45 -6.93 3.50
CA HIS A 98 9.35 -6.56 4.93
C HIS A 98 10.71 -6.22 5.60
N SER A 99 11.83 -6.36 4.85
CA SER A 99 13.24 -6.22 5.30
C SER A 99 13.75 -7.33 6.22
N ILE A 100 14.57 -8.25 5.67
CA ILE A 100 15.17 -9.35 6.46
C ILE A 100 16.69 -9.47 6.31
N ARG A 101 17.28 -8.97 5.21
CA ARG A 101 18.70 -9.26 4.90
C ARG A 101 19.66 -8.09 5.07
N LYS A 102 19.19 -6.85 4.94
CA LYS A 102 19.94 -5.60 5.18
C LYS A 102 18.96 -4.56 5.74
N ARG A 103 19.45 -3.59 6.51
CA ARG A 103 18.67 -2.41 6.92
C ARG A 103 18.12 -1.75 5.64
N GLY A 104 16.86 -2.03 5.35
CA GLY A 104 16.15 -1.54 4.16
C GLY A 104 15.08 -0.54 4.56
N LEU A 105 14.45 0.07 3.56
CA LEU A 105 13.48 1.17 3.74
C LEU A 105 12.37 0.81 4.72
N ALA A 106 11.85 -0.42 4.67
CA ALA A 106 10.81 -0.90 5.56
C ALA A 106 11.24 -0.92 7.04
N GLN A 107 12.49 -1.30 7.31
CA GLN A 107 13.01 -1.37 8.67
C GLN A 107 13.27 0.02 9.24
N GLU A 108 13.86 0.92 8.44
CA GLU A 108 14.06 2.32 8.83
C GLU A 108 12.74 3.02 9.13
N TYR A 109 11.71 2.77 8.32
CA TYR A 109 10.37 3.28 8.56
C TYR A 109 9.80 2.74 9.87
N LYS A 110 9.83 1.42 10.09
CA LYS A 110 9.33 0.81 11.34
C LYS A 110 10.03 1.38 12.58
N GLU A 111 11.35 1.54 12.54
CA GLU A 111 12.13 2.14 13.63
C GLU A 111 11.70 3.60 13.89
N ALA A 112 11.55 4.41 12.84
CA ALA A 112 11.13 5.80 12.97
C ALA A 112 9.74 5.98 13.62
N TYR A 113 8.84 5.00 13.43
CA TYR A 113 7.50 4.98 14.01
C TYR A 113 7.39 4.12 15.28
N GLY A 114 8.52 3.59 15.79
CA GLY A 114 8.53 2.75 16.99
C GLY A 114 7.70 1.48 16.85
N ILE A 115 7.66 0.88 15.66
CA ILE A 115 7.01 -0.39 15.41
C ILE A 115 7.95 -1.52 15.84
N GLN A 116 7.43 -2.40 16.68
CA GLN A 116 8.14 -3.57 17.16
C GLN A 116 7.55 -4.82 16.53
N ASN A 117 8.40 -5.67 15.97
CA ASN A 117 8.01 -6.96 15.43
C ASN A 117 8.57 -8.08 16.34
N PRO A 118 7.75 -9.09 16.72
CA PRO A 118 8.28 -10.25 17.42
C PRO A 118 9.14 -11.07 16.46
N ALA A 119 10.09 -11.85 17.02
CA ALA A 119 10.85 -12.80 16.22
C ALA A 119 9.90 -13.86 15.64
N HIS A 120 9.83 -13.95 14.31
CA HIS A 120 9.06 -14.97 13.61
C HIS A 120 10.01 -15.92 12.89
N PRO A 121 9.92 -17.25 13.14
CA PRO A 121 10.78 -18.21 12.47
C PRO A 121 10.44 -18.32 10.98
N THR A 122 11.49 -18.46 10.17
CA THR A 122 11.38 -18.64 8.72
C THR A 122 10.59 -19.91 8.42
N GLN A 123 9.69 -19.86 7.43
CA GLN A 123 8.86 -21.01 7.01
C GLN A 123 7.93 -21.58 8.09
N SER A 124 7.43 -20.74 9.00
CA SER A 124 6.47 -21.15 10.05
C SER A 124 5.11 -20.47 9.90
N PRO A 125 4.37 -20.75 8.81
CA PRO A 125 3.04 -20.16 8.59
C PRO A 125 2.03 -20.54 9.68
N ASP A 126 2.23 -21.68 10.34
CA ASP A 126 1.43 -22.16 11.47
C ASP A 126 1.46 -21.22 12.69
N LEU A 127 2.53 -20.43 12.83
CA LEU A 127 2.67 -19.43 13.90
C LEU A 127 2.12 -18.05 13.51
N ASN A 128 1.59 -17.89 12.30
CA ASN A 128 0.97 -16.64 11.85
C ASN A 128 -0.57 -16.72 11.94
N PRO A 129 -1.21 -15.97 12.85
CA PRO A 129 -2.67 -16.00 13.01
C PRO A 129 -3.46 -15.67 11.72
N ILE A 130 -2.89 -14.87 10.81
CA ILE A 130 -3.57 -14.52 9.56
C ILE A 130 -3.78 -15.74 8.65
N GLU A 131 -2.90 -16.75 8.73
CA GLU A 131 -3.03 -17.99 7.95
C GLU A 131 -4.27 -18.78 8.37
N GLY A 132 -4.60 -18.77 9.67
CA GLY A 132 -5.84 -19.35 10.19
C GLY A 132 -7.07 -18.65 9.63
N ILE A 133 -7.05 -17.32 9.58
CA ILE A 133 -8.14 -16.52 8.98
C ILE A 133 -8.30 -16.85 7.49
N TRP A 134 -7.19 -16.91 6.75
CA TRP A 134 -7.21 -17.29 5.34
C TRP A 134 -7.69 -18.73 5.12
N ALA A 135 -7.34 -19.67 6.00
CA ALA A 135 -7.82 -21.05 5.92
C ALA A 135 -9.35 -21.11 6.05
N ILE A 136 -9.93 -20.35 6.98
CA ILE A 136 -11.39 -20.25 7.15
C ILE A 136 -12.04 -19.71 5.88
N ILE A 137 -11.53 -18.59 5.34
CA ILE A 137 -12.07 -17.97 4.12
C ILE A 137 -12.00 -18.94 2.94
N LYS A 138 -10.84 -19.55 2.71
CA LYS A 138 -10.66 -20.56 1.64
C LYS A 138 -11.62 -21.74 1.78
N GLN A 139 -11.83 -22.23 3.01
CA GLN A 139 -12.75 -23.33 3.26
C GLN A 139 -14.19 -22.96 2.92
N ARG A 140 -14.64 -21.74 3.27
CA ARG A 140 -16.00 -21.26 2.98
C ARG A 140 -16.23 -21.00 1.49
N LEU A 141 -15.22 -20.53 0.79
CA LEU A 141 -15.28 -20.27 -0.65
C LEU A 141 -15.09 -21.54 -1.50
N ARG A 142 -14.58 -22.65 -0.94
CA ARG A 142 -14.21 -23.87 -1.68
C ARG A 142 -15.30 -24.45 -2.58
N ARG A 143 -16.58 -24.22 -2.26
CA ARG A 143 -17.73 -24.74 -3.03
C ARG A 143 -18.35 -23.73 -3.98
N ARG A 144 -17.89 -22.47 -3.96
CA ARG A 144 -18.36 -21.43 -4.88
C ARG A 144 -17.55 -21.50 -6.17
N ILE A 145 -18.20 -21.22 -7.29
CA ILE A 145 -17.57 -21.05 -8.59
C ILE A 145 -17.65 -19.56 -8.90
N PHE A 146 -16.57 -18.99 -9.43
CA PHE A 146 -16.50 -17.58 -9.77
C PHE A 146 -16.20 -17.45 -11.27
N ASP A 147 -16.99 -16.64 -11.96
CA ASP A 147 -16.84 -16.38 -13.40
C ASP A 147 -16.02 -15.11 -13.68
N SER A 148 -15.74 -14.31 -12.64
CA SER A 148 -14.92 -13.11 -12.73
C SER A 148 -14.07 -12.86 -11.48
N GLU A 149 -13.00 -12.07 -11.63
CA GLU A 149 -12.20 -11.59 -10.50
C GLU A 149 -13.03 -10.70 -9.56
N GLU A 150 -14.00 -9.98 -10.11
CA GLU A 150 -14.85 -9.04 -9.36
C GLU A 150 -15.79 -9.81 -8.42
N GLU A 151 -16.39 -10.89 -8.90
CA GLU A 151 -17.20 -11.81 -8.10
C GLU A 151 -16.39 -12.46 -6.97
N LEU A 152 -15.13 -12.83 -7.25
CA LEU A 152 -14.22 -13.36 -6.24
C LEU A 152 -13.91 -12.30 -5.17
N ARG A 153 -13.66 -11.04 -5.55
CA ARG A 153 -13.40 -9.94 -4.60
C ARG A 153 -14.62 -9.67 -3.71
N GLU A 154 -15.82 -9.68 -4.28
CA GLU A 154 -17.07 -9.52 -3.52
C GLU A 154 -17.26 -10.67 -2.53
N ALA A 155 -17.07 -11.92 -2.97
CA ALA A 155 -17.17 -13.07 -2.09
C ALA A 155 -16.11 -13.07 -0.97
N LEU A 156 -14.89 -12.58 -1.25
CA LEU A 156 -13.86 -12.40 -0.23
C LEU A 156 -14.28 -11.35 0.81
N GLN A 157 -14.87 -10.23 0.39
CA GLN A 157 -15.41 -9.22 1.29
C GLN A 157 -16.53 -9.81 2.17
N GLU A 158 -17.49 -10.52 1.58
CA GLU A 158 -18.57 -11.17 2.33
C GLU A 158 -18.05 -12.12 3.43
N GLU A 159 -17.08 -12.96 3.09
CA GLU A 159 -16.54 -13.93 4.04
C GLU A 159 -15.67 -13.27 5.11
N TRP A 160 -14.96 -12.20 4.76
CA TRP A 160 -14.24 -11.37 5.72
C TRP A 160 -15.18 -10.72 6.75
N ASP A 161 -16.31 -10.18 6.31
CA ASP A 161 -17.28 -9.53 7.20
C ASP A 161 -17.91 -10.50 8.20
N LYS A 162 -18.09 -11.76 7.78
CA LYS A 162 -18.60 -12.87 8.61
C LYS A 162 -17.60 -13.39 9.63
N ILE A 163 -16.31 -13.05 9.54
CA ILE A 163 -15.33 -13.45 10.56
C ILE A 163 -15.53 -12.58 11.81
N THR A 164 -15.91 -13.19 12.92
CA THR A 164 -15.96 -12.53 14.23
C THR A 164 -14.63 -12.77 14.95
N MET A 165 -14.02 -11.69 15.43
CA MET A 165 -12.84 -11.73 16.31
C MET A 165 -13.25 -11.32 17.71
#